data_AF-A0AAU6S8R6-F1
#
_entry.id   AF-A0AAU6S8R6-F1
#
_cell.length_a   1.000
_cell.length_b   1.000
_cell.length_c   1.000
_cell.angle_alpha   90.00
_cell.angle_beta   90.00
_cell.angle_gamma   90.00
#
_symmetry.space_group_name_H-M   'P 1'
#
loop_
_entity.id
_entity.type
_entity.pdbx_description
1 polymer ?
#
loop_
_entity_poly.entity_id
_entity_poly.type
_entity_poly.pdbx_seq_one_letter_code
_entity_poly.pdbx_strand_id
1 'polypeptide(L)'
;MPLIAAGDGWASWSGPTAPERVPRVAEPVSGGGAADSSQVYVVDDWQKLRDALAGVPGGSQNDARYNQVPRIVYVTGELDPWLRADGSRIPATRSPRR
;
A
#
# COMPACT_ATOMS: atom_id res chain seq x y z
N MET A 1 -3.07 10.57 13.18
CA MET A 1 -3.61 9.35 12.54
C MET A 1 -3.45 8.20 13.50
N PRO A 2 -4.43 7.28 13.63
CA PRO A 2 -4.28 6.15 14.54
C PRO A 2 -3.19 5.20 14.04
N LEU A 3 -2.28 4.83 14.95
CA LEU A 3 -1.30 3.76 14.77
C LEU A 3 -1.83 2.50 15.46
N ILE A 4 -1.24 1.34 15.16
CA ILE A 4 -1.48 0.14 15.96
C ILE A 4 -1.05 0.44 17.41
N ALA A 5 -1.93 0.17 18.38
CA ALA A 5 -1.65 0.44 19.78
C ALA A 5 -0.62 -0.55 20.34
N ALA A 6 0.16 -0.12 21.34
CA ALA A 6 1.07 -1.03 22.03
C ALA A 6 0.28 -2.18 22.69
N GLY A 7 0.69 -3.42 22.43
CA GLY A 7 0.00 -4.62 22.93
C GLY A 7 -1.15 -5.11 22.04
N ASP A 8 -1.43 -4.45 20.91
CA ASP A 8 -2.43 -4.87 19.93
C ASP A 8 -1.89 -5.97 18.99
N GLY A 9 -1.58 -7.13 19.59
CA GLY A 9 -1.14 -8.33 18.88
C GLY A 9 0.26 -8.22 18.26
N TRP A 10 0.58 -9.18 17.39
CA TRP A 10 1.93 -9.37 16.86
C TRP A 10 2.50 -8.19 16.07
N ALA A 11 1.66 -7.43 15.36
CA ALA A 11 2.09 -6.27 14.59
C ALA A 11 2.47 -5.05 15.47
N SER A 12 2.06 -5.05 16.74
CA SER A 12 2.44 -4.02 17.72
C SER A 12 3.75 -4.32 18.44
N TRP A 13 4.28 -5.55 18.29
CA TRP A 13 5.42 -6.01 19.05
C TRP A 13 6.71 -5.31 18.61
N SER A 14 7.55 -4.95 19.59
CA SER A 14 8.87 -4.37 19.37
C SER A 14 9.90 -5.00 20.32
N GLY A 15 11.13 -5.12 19.84
CA GLY A 15 12.24 -5.69 20.63
C GLY A 15 13.11 -6.70 19.87
N PRO A 16 14.03 -7.38 20.59
CA PRO A 16 14.96 -8.35 20.01
C PRO A 16 14.26 -9.60 19.48
N THR A 17 14.49 -9.93 18.21
CA THR A 17 13.94 -11.10 17.52
C THR A 17 15.04 -11.82 16.73
N ALA A 18 14.77 -13.05 16.28
CA ALA A 18 15.71 -13.85 15.50
C ALA A 18 15.03 -14.65 14.38
N PRO A 19 14.37 -13.98 13.40
CA PRO A 19 13.88 -14.68 12.22
C PRO A 19 15.04 -15.37 11.51
N GLU A 20 14.84 -16.61 11.08
CA GLU A 20 15.86 -17.42 10.40
C GLU A 20 17.15 -17.61 11.23
N ARG A 21 17.07 -17.48 12.56
CA ARG A 21 18.22 -17.48 13.50
C ARG A 21 19.18 -16.29 13.35
N VAL A 22 18.75 -15.21 12.70
CA VAL A 22 19.54 -13.99 12.55
C VAL A 22 19.02 -12.92 13.52
N PRO A 23 19.82 -12.46 14.52
CA PRO A 23 19.39 -11.41 15.44
C PRO A 23 19.00 -10.12 14.71
N ARG A 24 17.81 -9.60 15.02
CA ARG A 24 17.26 -8.33 14.52
C ARG A 24 16.48 -7.64 15.64
N VAL A 25 16.13 -6.37 15.45
CA VAL A 25 15.18 -5.66 16.31
C VAL A 25 13.94 -5.40 15.47
N ALA A 26 12.77 -5.82 15.96
CA ALA A 26 11.51 -5.42 15.33
C ALA A 26 11.04 -4.08 15.89
N GLU A 27 10.37 -3.35 15.01
CA GLU A 27 9.70 -2.10 15.30
C GLU A 27 8.18 -2.30 15.14
N PRO A 28 7.36 -1.52 15.87
CA PRO A 28 5.92 -1.58 15.70
C PRO A 28 5.51 -1.08 14.31
N VAL A 29 4.44 -1.64 13.75
CA VAL A 29 3.94 -1.23 12.42
C VAL A 29 3.28 0.15 12.49
N SER A 30 3.83 1.10 11.72
CA SER A 30 3.33 2.47 11.64
C SER A 30 2.71 2.84 10.28
N GLY A 31 2.95 2.04 9.24
CA GLY A 31 2.46 2.31 7.89
C GLY A 31 2.82 3.73 7.41
N GLY A 32 1.82 4.50 7.00
CA GLY A 32 1.95 5.91 6.62
C GLY A 32 1.98 6.91 7.77
N GLY A 33 2.14 6.48 9.02
CA GLY A 33 2.00 7.33 10.21
C GLY A 33 2.94 8.53 10.27
N ALA A 34 4.08 8.45 9.58
CA ALA A 34 5.06 9.53 9.45
C ALA A 34 4.97 10.28 8.09
N ALA A 35 3.87 10.12 7.35
CA ALA A 35 3.67 10.79 6.07
C ALA A 35 3.71 12.31 6.22
N ASP A 36 4.43 12.96 5.33
CA ASP A 36 4.33 14.41 5.14
C ASP A 36 2.95 14.79 4.59
N SER A 37 2.51 16.02 4.83
CA SER A 37 1.23 16.53 4.31
C SER A 37 1.09 16.42 2.78
N SER A 38 2.21 16.52 2.03
CA SER A 38 2.23 16.32 0.58
C SER A 38 2.05 14.86 0.14
N GLN A 39 2.12 13.92 1.08
CA GLN A 39 1.98 12.48 0.88
C GLN A 39 0.64 11.94 1.41
N VAL A 40 -0.35 12.82 1.53
CA VAL A 40 -1.73 12.49 1.88
C VAL A 40 -2.62 12.65 0.66
N TYR A 41 -3.23 11.56 0.21
CA TYR A 41 -4.04 11.50 -1.00
C TYR A 41 -5.47 11.11 -0.67
N VAL A 42 -6.42 11.63 -1.44
CA VAL A 42 -7.82 11.17 -1.46
C VAL A 42 -8.11 10.67 -2.86
N VAL A 43 -8.60 9.44 -2.98
CA VAL A 43 -8.80 8.74 -4.25
C VAL A 43 -10.17 8.10 -4.31
N ASP A 44 -10.77 8.17 -5.49
CA ASP A 44 -12.14 7.71 -5.79
C ASP A 44 -12.16 6.77 -7.02
N ASP A 45 -11.02 6.54 -7.67
CA ASP A 45 -10.88 5.62 -8.79
C ASP A 45 -9.54 4.82 -8.72
N TRP A 46 -9.48 3.74 -9.50
CA TRP A 46 -8.36 2.81 -9.49
C TRP A 46 -7.04 3.43 -9.98
N GLN A 47 -7.12 4.36 -10.95
CA GLN A 47 -5.93 4.99 -11.50
C GLN A 47 -5.30 5.95 -10.48
N LYS A 48 -6.10 6.79 -9.82
CA LYS A 48 -5.63 7.67 -8.75
C LYS A 48 -5.03 6.90 -7.58
N LEU A 49 -5.60 5.75 -7.20
CA LEU A 49 -5.00 4.88 -6.20
C LEU A 49 -3.60 4.42 -6.63
N ARG A 50 -3.45 3.94 -7.87
CA ARG A 50 -2.16 3.48 -8.38
C ARG A 50 -1.11 4.59 -8.40
N ASP A 51 -1.49 5.77 -8.88
CA ASP A 51 -0.60 6.92 -8.97
C ASP A 51 -0.16 7.39 -7.58
N ALA A 52 -1.10 7.43 -6.62
CA ALA A 52 -0.79 7.76 -5.22
C ALA A 52 0.18 6.75 -4.58
N LEU A 53 -0.03 5.45 -4.81
CA LEU A 53 0.86 4.41 -4.30
C LEU A 53 2.25 4.48 -4.94
N ALA A 54 2.32 4.71 -6.26
CA ALA A 54 3.59 4.89 -6.97
C ALA A 54 4.30 6.21 -6.60
N GLY A 55 3.55 7.24 -6.20
CA GLY A 55 4.05 8.58 -5.93
C GLY A 55 4.27 9.41 -7.19
N VAL A 56 3.86 8.91 -8.36
CA VAL A 56 4.00 9.56 -9.66
C VAL A 56 2.81 9.21 -10.56
N PRO A 57 2.31 10.14 -11.40
CA PRO A 57 1.27 9.85 -12.38
C PRO A 57 1.67 8.75 -13.37
N GLY A 58 0.77 7.81 -13.64
CA GLY A 58 1.02 6.69 -14.56
C GLY A 58 1.97 5.62 -14.01
N GLY A 59 2.30 5.66 -12.72
CA GLY A 59 3.24 4.74 -12.09
C GLY A 59 2.84 3.27 -12.22
N SER A 60 3.85 2.41 -12.29
CA SER A 60 3.69 0.97 -12.38
C SER A 60 3.44 0.33 -11.01
N GLN A 61 3.05 -0.94 -11.01
CA GLN A 61 2.96 -1.73 -9.78
C GLN A 61 4.33 -1.84 -9.08
N ASN A 62 5.43 -1.87 -9.83
CA ASN A 62 6.77 -1.93 -9.22
C ASN A 62 7.14 -0.61 -8.55
N ASP A 63 6.78 0.52 -9.16
CA ASP A 63 6.97 1.83 -8.54
C ASP A 63 6.21 1.90 -7.21
N ALA A 64 4.97 1.41 -7.17
CA ALA A 64 4.20 1.32 -5.93
C ALA A 64 4.80 0.34 -4.91
N ARG A 65 5.20 -0.87 -5.35
CA ARG A 65 5.71 -1.93 -4.46
C ARG A 65 7.00 -1.54 -3.75
N TYR A 66 7.87 -0.82 -4.44
CA TYR A 66 9.19 -0.44 -3.91
C TYR A 66 9.24 1.00 -3.40
N ASN A 67 8.12 1.72 -3.42
CA ASN A 67 8.07 3.04 -2.82
C ASN A 67 8.12 2.93 -1.29
N GLN A 68 9.13 3.55 -0.68
CA GLN A 68 9.34 3.56 0.77
C GLN A 68 8.93 4.88 1.43
N VAL A 69 8.48 5.87 0.67
CA VAL A 69 8.01 7.15 1.22
C VAL A 69 6.72 6.89 2.01
N PRO A 70 6.65 7.23 3.31
CA PRO A 70 5.42 7.07 4.08
C PRO A 70 4.30 7.91 3.48
N ARG A 71 3.11 7.31 3.33
CA ARG A 71 1.94 7.96 2.71
C ARG A 71 0.62 7.46 3.26
N ILE A 72 -0.38 8.32 3.24
CA ILE A 72 -1.75 8.02 3.64
C ILE A 72 -2.63 8.18 2.41
N VAL A 73 -3.43 7.16 2.10
CA VAL A 73 -4.36 7.19 0.97
C VAL A 73 -5.76 6.91 1.50
N TYR A 74 -6.64 7.92 1.44
CA TYR A 74 -8.06 7.77 1.73
C TYR A 74 -8.79 7.32 0.48
N VAL A 75 -9.44 6.16 0.56
CA VAL A 75 -10.32 5.66 -0.50
C VAL A 75 -11.74 6.07 -0.16
N THR A 76 -12.36 6.88 -1.02
CA THR A 76 -13.71 7.45 -0.77
C THR A 76 -14.80 6.85 -1.65
N GLY A 77 -14.44 6.03 -2.64
CA GLY A 77 -15.36 5.37 -3.57
C GLY A 77 -15.10 3.87 -3.70
N GLU A 78 -15.95 3.19 -4.47
CA GLU A 78 -15.70 1.81 -4.89
C GLU A 78 -14.65 1.80 -6.01
N LEU A 79 -13.61 0.98 -5.84
CA LEU A 79 -12.53 0.86 -6.81
C LEU A 79 -12.63 -0.48 -7.54
N ASP A 80 -12.77 -0.44 -8.87
CA ASP A 80 -12.71 -1.63 -9.70
C ASP A 80 -11.31 -1.79 -10.32
N PRO A 81 -10.49 -2.77 -9.88
CA PRO A 81 -9.15 -2.97 -10.40
C PRO A 81 -9.13 -3.48 -11.85
N TRP A 82 -10.28 -3.86 -12.39
CA TRP A 82 -10.46 -4.30 -13.76
C TRP A 82 -10.91 -3.18 -14.69
N LEU A 83 -11.14 -1.97 -14.21
CA LEU A 83 -11.37 -0.81 -15.07
C LEU A 83 -10.03 -0.20 -15.50
N ARG A 84 -9.89 0.06 -16.80
CA ARG A 84 -8.85 0.92 -17.36
C ARG A 84 -9.21 2.38 -17.11
N ALA A 85 -8.21 3.25 -17.25
CA ALA A 85 -8.39 4.70 -17.16
C ALA A 85 -9.39 5.26 -18.19
N ASP A 86 -9.60 4.57 -19.32
CA ASP A 86 -10.59 4.93 -20.34
C ASP A 86 -12.02 4.40 -20.06
N GLY A 87 -12.24 3.79 -18.89
CA GLY A 87 -13.52 3.19 -18.49
C GLY A 87 -13.80 1.80 -19.10
N SER A 88 -12.91 1.28 -19.96
CA SER A 88 -13.05 -0.08 -20.47
C SER A 88 -12.67 -1.12 -19.43
N ARG A 89 -13.30 -2.30 -19.47
CA ARG A 89 -12.91 -3.42 -18.61
C ARG A 89 -11.72 -4.19 -19.20
N ILE A 90 -10.80 -4.62 -18.35
CA ILE A 90 -9.83 -5.66 -18.67
C ILE A 90 -10.63 -6.96 -18.83
N PRO A 91 -10.61 -7.59 -20.01
CA PRO A 91 -11.30 -8.86 -20.21
C PRO A 91 -10.73 -9.90 -19.25
N ALA A 92 -11.58 -10.72 -18.64
CA ALA A 92 -11.15 -11.91 -17.94
C ALA A 92 -10.62 -12.92 -18.98
N THR A 93 -9.39 -12.74 -19.46
CA THR A 93 -8.77 -13.73 -20.31
C THR A 93 -8.44 -14.94 -19.45
N ARG A 94 -9.24 -15.98 -19.61
CA ARG A 94 -8.99 -17.33 -19.12
C ARG A 94 -7.62 -17.74 -19.64
N SER A 95 -6.61 -17.78 -18.77
CA SER A 95 -5.30 -18.33 -19.13
C SER A 95 -5.54 -19.77 -19.62
N PRO A 96 -5.15 -20.15 -20.85
CA PRO A 96 -5.23 -21.53 -21.25
C PRO A 96 -4.26 -22.28 -20.33
N ARG A 97 -4.79 -23.22 -19.54
CA ARG A 97 -3.95 -24.13 -18.76
C ARG A 97 -2.95 -24.75 -19.73
N ARG A 98 -1.66 -24.46 -19.54
CA ARG A 98 -0.56 -25.25 -20.10
C ARG A 98 -0.13 -26.26 -19.04
#